data_AF-A0A3D0UXZ7-F1
#
_entry.id   AF-A0A3D0UXZ7-F1
#
_cell.length_a   1.000
_cell.length_b   1.000
_cell.length_c   1.000
_cell.angle_alpha   90.00
_cell.angle_beta   90.00
_cell.angle_gamma   90.00
#
_symmetry.space_group_name_H-M   'P 1'
#
loop_
_entity.id
_entity.type
_entity.pdbx_description
1 polymer ?
#
loop_
_entity_poly.entity_id
_entity_poly.type
_entity_poly.pdbx_seq_one_letter_code
_entity_poly.pdbx_strand_id
1 'polypeptide(L)' 'MVLVKPGERVPVDAVIVSGHSSIDESMLTGESIPVEKSVGDKVFG' A
#
# COMPACT_ATOMS: atom_id res chain seq x y z
N MET A 1 8.00 -4.00 12.85
CA MET A 1 6.69 -3.79 12.19
C MET A 1 6.51 -2.29 12.04
N VAL A 2 6.13 -1.83 10.84
CA VAL A 2 5.90 -0.40 10.55
C VAL A 2 4.39 -0.16 10.53
N LEU A 3 3.93 0.91 11.16
CA LEU A 3 2.54 1.35 11.10
C LEU A 3 2.45 2.53 10.13
N VAL A 4 1.66 2.38 9.07
CA VAL A 4 1.42 3.41 8.07
C VAL A 4 0.01 3.94 8.28
N LYS A 5 -0.16 5.26 8.38
CA LYS A 5 -1.48 5.89 8.54
C LYS A 5 -2.15 6.10 7.18
N PRO A 6 -3.49 6.14 7.12
CA PRO A 6 -4.19 6.53 5.90
C PRO A 6 -3.67 7.87 5.35
N GLY A 7 -3.30 7.90 4.07
CA GLY A 7 -2.74 9.06 3.40
C GLY A 7 -1.21 9.22 3.54
N GLU A 8 -0.53 8.41 4.34
CA GLU A 8 0.93 8.32 4.33
C GLU A 8 1.41 7.39 3.21
N ARG A 9 2.57 7.71 2.64
CA ARG A 9 3.24 6.82 1.69
C ARG A 9 3.98 5.72 2.43
N VAL A 10 4.00 4.54 1.83
CA VAL A 10 4.82 3.44 2.32
C VAL A 10 6.29 3.80 2.03
N PRO A 11 7.19 3.79 3.02
CA PRO A 11 8.56 4.23 2.80
C PRO A 11 9.49 3.14 2.24
N VAL A 12 9.03 1.88 2.24
CA VAL A 12 9.80 0.69 1.88
C VAL A 12 8.87 -0.43 1.37
N ASP A 13 9.41 -1.36 0.60
CA ASP A 13 8.66 -2.56 0.22
C ASP A 13 8.32 -3.41 1.44
N ALA A 14 7.05 -3.79 1.57
CA ALA A 14 6.55 -4.54 2.72
C ALA A 14 5.40 -5.48 2.35
N VAL A 15 4.94 -6.26 3.32
CA VAL A 15 3.74 -7.11 3.23
C VAL A 15 2.78 -6.73 4.33
N ILE A 16 1.50 -6.61 3.99
CA ILE A 16 0.46 -6.28 4.99
C ILE A 16 0.26 -7.48 5.90
N VAL A 17 0.49 -7.28 7.20
CA VAL A 17 0.32 -8.31 8.24
C VAL A 17 -1.00 -8.19 8.99
N SER A 18 -1.66 -7.02 8.92
CA SER A 18 -2.95 -6.76 9.56
C SER A 18 -3.59 -5.50 8.99
N GLY A 19 -4.90 -5.50 8.83
CA GLY A 19 -5.66 -4.35 8.31
C GLY A 19 -5.92 -4.43 6.80
N HIS A 20 -6.60 -3.40 6.30
CA HIS A 20 -6.89 -3.21 4.87
C HIS A 20 -6.77 -1.72 4.56
N SER A 21 -6.27 -1.37 3.38
CA SER A 21 -6.17 0.01 2.91
C SER A 21 -6.11 0.05 1.39
N SER A 22 -6.56 1.15 0.81
CA SER A 22 -6.31 1.45 -0.60
C SER A 22 -4.98 2.18 -0.74
N ILE A 23 -4.15 1.79 -1.70
CA ILE A 23 -2.85 2.40 -1.99
C ILE A 23 -2.85 2.93 -3.42
N ASP A 24 -2.33 4.14 -3.58
CA ASP A 24 -2.16 4.77 -4.89
C ASP A 24 -0.90 4.19 -5.57
N GLU A 25 -1.10 3.23 -6.46
CA GLU A 25 -0.03 2.63 -7.28
C GLU A 25 0.12 3.33 -8.65
N SER A 26 -0.44 4.54 -8.82
CA SER A 26 -0.31 5.31 -10.08
C SER A 26 1.14 5.56 -10.49
N MET A 27 2.06 5.65 -9.52
CA MET A 27 3.49 5.81 -9.81
C MET A 27 4.14 4.53 -10.36
N LEU A 28 3.50 3.37 -10.22
CA LEU A 28 4.01 2.06 -10.65
C LEU A 28 3.29 1.54 -11.90
N THR A 29 1.96 1.59 -11.92
CA THR A 29 1.13 1.05 -13.01
C THR A 29 0.66 2.11 -14.00
N GLY A 30 0.69 3.39 -13.61
CA GLY A 30 0.11 4.49 -14.39
C GLY A 30 -1.42 4.58 -14.26
N GLU A 31 -2.05 3.72 -13.46
CA GLU A 31 -3.49 3.76 -13.23
C GLU A 31 -3.82 4.73 -12.11
N SER A 32 -4.71 5.70 -12.34
CA SER A 32 -5.11 6.69 -11.33
C SER A 32 -6.12 6.16 -10.30
N ILE A 33 -6.33 4.84 -10.26
CA ILE A 33 -7.29 4.20 -9.35
C ILE A 33 -6.50 3.55 -8.21
N PRO A 34 -6.77 3.93 -6.95
CA PRO A 34 -6.18 3.26 -5.80
C PRO A 34 -6.51 1.76 -5.80
N VAL A 35 -5.50 0.93 -5.57
CA VAL A 35 -5.64 -0.52 -5.50
C VAL A 35 -5.92 -0.90 -4.05
N GLU A 36 -6.99 -1.66 -3.80
CA GLU A 36 -7.24 -2.23 -2.48
C GLU A 36 -6.18 -3.29 -2.15
N LYS A 37 -5.61 -3.17 -0.95
CA LYS A 37 -4.63 -4.11 -0.42
C LYS A 37 -5.12 -4.66 0.92
N SER A 38 -4.89 -5.94 1.09
CA SER A 38 -5.36 -6.76 2.21
C SER A 38 -4.20 -7.57 2.80
N VAL A 39 -4.45 -8.25 3.93
CA VAL A 39 -3.42 -9.04 4.61
C VAL A 39 -2.82 -10.09 3.68
N GLY A 40 -1.50 -10.10 3.56
CA GLY A 40 -0.75 -10.96 2.65
C GLY A 40 -0.31 -10.27 1.35
N ASP A 41 -0.90 -9.11 1.01
CA ASP A 41 -0.52 -8.37 -0.18
C ASP A 41 0.81 -7.62 0.00
N LYS A 42 1.58 -7.55 -1.08
CA LYS A 42 2.79 -6.73 -1.17
C LYS A 42 2.43 -5.29 -1.44
N VAL A 43 3.16 -4.41 -0.77
CA VAL A 43 3.12 -2.96 -0.94
C VAL A 43 4.52 -2.48 -1.30
N PHE A 44 4.57 -1.54 -2.24
CA PHE A 44 5.80 -0.95 -2.75
C PHE A 44 5.87 0.51 -2.30
N GLY A 45 7.06 0.96 -1.91
CA GLY A 45 7.31 2.33 -1.43
C GLY A 45 7.73 3.30 -2.50
#